data_AF-A0A2H1GFX6-F1
#
_entry.id   AF-A0A2H1GFX6-F1
#
_cell.length_a   1.000
_cell.length_b   1.000
_cell.length_c   1.000
_cell.angle_alpha   90.00
_cell.angle_beta   90.00
_cell.angle_gamma   90.00
#
_symmetry.space_group_name_H-M   'P 1'
#
loop_
_entity.id
_entity.type
_entity.pdbx_description
1 polymer ?
#
loop_
_entity_poly.entity_id
_entity_poly.type
_entity_poly.pdbx_seq_one_letter_code
_entity_poly.pdbx_strand_id
1 'polypeptide(L)'
;MVETIVRERATGHTYTIRSRYLIGADGARSSVLDSLGIPVDGKQLNTAFNVHIKADLSRYLEVRPGSMNWILNPDAPQWSAVGNFRMVRPWDEWVVSMHPASKNSAPFEPTEKDILDRLHQMIGDQGTTPIEILSSFRWTINDQVARSWQKGNVICIGDAVHRHPPINGLGSNTCISDAYNLSWKLAYVLKGLANRLILDSVTVERKPVGNNVVRRANDGMEAHRRIWATIGLTADERKKQTGIMAQADTEGRELRKQFQAALESTDAEFQALGIQMNQIYSDSPCVVIEKDDTDKPNMESLDFIKDQIVSTYPGFHLPHVWVAKDGQSHRKSVLDLCGHGAFTLVTSIGGEGRRNFATAVEGKRPGLTVNVVSIGWRQEYMDAYGDWEKTRGVEDDGAVLVRPDHFVAWRCKSIKSAGPDRLDQVFASILPTP
;
A
#
# COMPACT_ATOMS: atom_id res chain seq x y z
N MET A 1 -20.69 -23.21 1.69
CA MET A 1 -20.33 -23.32 3.13
C MET A 1 -18.87 -23.75 3.20
N VAL A 2 -18.12 -23.27 4.18
CA VAL A 2 -16.71 -23.62 4.44
C VAL A 2 -16.65 -24.28 5.81
N GLU A 3 -15.96 -25.41 5.91
CA GLU A 3 -15.66 -26.06 7.19
C GLU A 3 -14.17 -25.85 7.50
N THR A 4 -13.87 -25.43 8.72
CA THR A 4 -12.51 -25.14 9.16
C THR A 4 -12.24 -25.85 10.46
N ILE A 5 -11.19 -26.66 10.49
CA ILE A 5 -10.73 -27.36 11.69
C ILE A 5 -9.76 -26.43 12.41
N VAL A 6 -10.06 -26.07 13.65
CA VAL A 6 -9.22 -25.21 14.49
C VAL A 6 -8.77 -25.97 15.72
N ARG A 7 -7.54 -25.68 16.18
CA ARG A 7 -6.97 -26.22 17.40
C ARG A 7 -6.77 -25.12 18.42
N GLU A 8 -7.42 -25.23 19.56
CA GLU A 8 -7.17 -24.34 20.70
C GLU A 8 -5.79 -24.64 21.28
N ARG A 9 -4.91 -23.62 21.32
CA ARG A 9 -3.51 -23.81 21.75
C ARG A 9 -3.37 -24.17 23.23
N ALA A 10 -4.26 -23.67 24.08
CA ALA A 10 -4.18 -23.87 25.53
C ALA A 10 -4.57 -25.29 25.95
N THR A 11 -5.58 -25.88 25.29
CA THR A 11 -6.14 -27.18 25.66
C THR A 11 -5.73 -28.30 24.70
N GLY A 12 -5.26 -27.96 23.50
CA GLY A 12 -5.05 -28.92 22.41
C GLY A 12 -6.35 -29.43 21.78
N HIS A 13 -7.51 -28.99 22.27
CA HIS A 13 -8.80 -29.41 21.76
C HIS A 13 -9.01 -28.93 20.32
N THR A 14 -9.48 -29.83 19.47
CA THR A 14 -9.75 -29.55 18.06
C THR A 14 -11.25 -29.57 17.83
N TYR A 15 -11.77 -28.54 17.15
CA TYR A 15 -13.18 -28.44 16.79
C TYR A 15 -13.37 -27.82 15.41
N THR A 16 -14.57 -28.00 14.85
CA THR A 16 -14.91 -27.53 13.49
C THR A 16 -15.78 -26.28 13.57
N ILE A 17 -15.40 -25.25 12.80
CA ILE A 17 -16.21 -24.05 12.58
C ILE A 17 -16.83 -24.14 11.19
N ARG A 18 -18.14 -23.94 11.11
CA ARG A 18 -18.88 -23.80 9.84
C ARG A 18 -19.14 -22.33 9.57
N SER A 19 -18.69 -21.82 8.43
CA SER A 19 -18.91 -20.44 8.01
C SER A 19 -19.43 -20.36 6.57
N ARG A 20 -20.05 -19.23 6.23
CA ARG A 20 -20.42 -18.95 4.83
C ARG A 20 -19.18 -18.61 4.00
N TYR A 21 -18.22 -17.91 4.60
CA TYR A 21 -16.99 -17.40 3.99
C TYR A 21 -15.81 -17.58 4.94
N LEU A 22 -14.60 -17.71 4.39
CA LEU A 22 -13.36 -17.68 5.17
C LEU A 22 -12.37 -16.69 4.54
N ILE A 23 -11.76 -15.84 5.38
CA ILE A 23 -10.74 -14.89 4.96
C ILE A 23 -9.37 -15.36 5.45
N GLY A 24 -8.47 -15.69 4.52
CA GLY A 24 -7.08 -16.05 4.79
C GLY A 24 -6.22 -14.81 4.96
N ALA A 25 -6.13 -14.31 6.18
CA ALA A 25 -5.22 -13.23 6.57
C ALA A 25 -4.10 -13.75 7.51
N ASP A 26 -3.65 -14.99 7.28
CA ASP A 26 -2.73 -15.76 8.13
C ASP A 26 -1.25 -15.61 7.76
N GLY A 27 -0.93 -14.64 6.90
CA GLY A 27 0.43 -14.16 6.64
C GLY A 27 1.23 -15.00 5.64
N ALA A 28 2.55 -14.75 5.59
CA ALA A 28 3.45 -15.26 4.55
C ALA A 28 3.58 -16.80 4.49
N ARG A 29 3.12 -17.55 5.49
CA ARG A 29 3.05 -19.02 5.48
C ARG A 29 1.59 -19.46 5.58
N SER A 30 0.77 -18.93 4.69
CA SER A 30 -0.67 -19.08 4.72
C SER A 30 -1.09 -20.54 4.50
N SER A 31 -1.50 -21.18 5.60
CA SER A 31 -2.13 -22.51 5.58
C SER A 31 -3.45 -22.50 4.80
N VAL A 32 -4.13 -21.35 4.80
CA VAL A 32 -5.38 -21.17 4.05
C VAL A 32 -5.11 -21.20 2.55
N LEU A 33 -4.14 -20.41 2.06
CA LEU A 33 -3.80 -20.38 0.64
C LEU A 33 -3.33 -21.74 0.14
N ASP A 34 -2.48 -22.41 0.93
CA ASP A 34 -1.98 -23.75 0.63
C ASP A 34 -3.12 -24.76 0.52
N SER A 35 -4.10 -24.70 1.44
CA SER A 35 -5.29 -25.59 1.43
C SER A 35 -6.18 -25.39 0.20
N LEU A 36 -6.14 -24.21 -0.44
CA LEU A 36 -6.86 -23.97 -1.69
C LEU A 36 -6.16 -24.56 -2.91
N GLY A 37 -4.89 -24.95 -2.77
CA GLY A 37 -4.02 -25.39 -3.87
C GLY A 37 -3.72 -24.27 -4.85
N ILE A 38 -3.73 -23.01 -4.41
CA ILE A 38 -3.43 -21.87 -5.25
C ILE A 38 -1.91 -21.74 -5.39
N PRO A 39 -1.35 -21.78 -6.61
CA PRO A 39 0.09 -21.61 -6.79
C PRO A 39 0.57 -20.21 -6.42
N VAL A 40 1.75 -20.15 -5.81
CA VAL A 40 2.50 -18.93 -5.56
C VAL A 40 3.70 -18.90 -6.52
N ASP A 41 3.75 -17.89 -7.38
CA ASP A 41 4.88 -17.66 -8.27
C ASP A 41 5.96 -16.86 -7.55
N GLY A 42 7.22 -17.10 -7.92
CA GLY A 42 8.37 -16.38 -7.38
C GLY A 42 9.27 -17.23 -6.48
N LYS A 43 10.14 -16.60 -5.69
CA LYS A 43 11.19 -17.28 -4.92
C LYS A 43 11.47 -16.60 -3.57
N GLN A 44 11.99 -17.38 -2.64
CA GLN A 44 12.65 -16.83 -1.46
C GLN A 44 14.02 -16.29 -1.86
N LEU A 45 14.32 -15.05 -1.48
CA LEU A 45 15.54 -14.33 -1.89
C LEU A 45 16.66 -14.43 -0.86
N ASN A 46 16.36 -14.25 0.42
CA ASN A 46 17.37 -14.27 1.48
C ASN A 46 16.70 -14.45 2.87
N THR A 47 17.52 -14.59 3.91
CA THR A 47 17.12 -14.42 5.31
C THR A 47 17.61 -13.08 5.82
N ALA A 48 16.89 -12.51 6.78
CA ALA A 48 17.32 -11.31 7.49
C ALA A 48 17.14 -11.52 8.99
N PHE A 49 18.02 -10.89 9.75
CA PHE A 49 18.02 -10.93 11.20
C PHE A 49 17.71 -9.54 11.73
N ASN A 50 16.72 -9.45 12.63
CA ASN A 50 16.34 -8.21 13.26
C ASN A 50 16.59 -8.28 14.76
N VAL A 51 17.04 -7.18 15.33
CA VAL A 51 17.24 -7.02 16.77
C VAL A 51 16.54 -5.73 17.20
N HIS A 52 15.63 -5.83 18.17
CA HIS A 52 15.01 -4.68 18.80
C HIS A 52 15.84 -4.31 20.03
N ILE A 53 16.32 -3.07 20.08
CA ILE A 53 17.22 -2.59 21.12
C ILE A 53 16.79 -1.24 21.67
N LYS A 54 17.27 -0.92 22.88
CA LYS A 54 17.44 0.45 23.33
C LYS A 54 18.91 0.83 23.38
N ALA A 55 19.24 1.99 22.81
CA ALA A 55 20.57 2.59 22.80
C ALA A 55 20.43 4.07 22.47
N ASP A 56 20.97 4.95 23.31
CA ASP A 56 20.99 6.39 23.03
C ASP A 56 22.00 6.70 21.92
N LEU A 57 21.48 7.05 20.75
CA LEU A 57 22.26 7.44 19.57
C LEU A 57 22.07 8.92 19.21
N SER A 58 21.53 9.73 20.12
CA SER A 58 21.28 11.18 19.93
C SER A 58 22.51 11.91 19.39
N ARG A 59 23.70 11.63 19.96
CA ARG A 59 24.98 12.20 19.55
C ARG A 59 25.31 12.06 18.06
N TYR A 60 24.73 11.05 17.39
CA TYR A 60 24.97 10.77 15.98
C TYR A 60 23.84 11.23 15.07
N LEU A 61 22.61 11.33 15.58
CA LEU A 61 21.40 11.39 14.76
C LEU A 61 20.58 12.68 14.95
N GLU A 62 20.73 13.41 16.06
CA GLU A 62 20.05 14.71 16.24
C GLU A 62 20.37 15.72 15.13
N VAL A 63 21.63 15.75 14.70
CA VAL A 63 22.11 16.67 13.65
C VAL A 63 21.77 16.21 12.23
N ARG A 64 21.25 14.97 12.07
CA ARG A 64 20.92 14.36 10.78
C ARG A 64 19.74 13.39 10.95
N PRO A 65 18.55 13.90 11.31
CA PRO A 65 17.41 13.07 11.64
C PRO A 65 17.02 12.18 10.46
N GLY A 66 16.90 10.88 10.70
CA GLY A 66 16.54 9.90 9.67
C GLY A 66 15.83 8.71 10.29
N SER A 67 14.69 8.31 9.72
CA SER A 67 13.91 7.15 10.17
C SER A 67 14.60 5.83 9.87
N MET A 68 15.46 5.79 8.84
CA MET A 68 16.29 4.64 8.46
C MET A 68 17.74 5.08 8.27
N ASN A 69 18.66 4.42 8.96
CA ASN A 69 20.09 4.71 8.90
C ASN A 69 20.84 3.49 8.38
N TRP A 70 21.14 3.48 7.08
CA TRP A 70 21.86 2.38 6.43
C TRP A 70 23.34 2.40 6.77
N ILE A 71 23.86 1.22 7.13
CA ILE A 71 25.25 0.99 7.47
C ILE A 71 25.79 -0.11 6.55
N LEU A 72 26.81 0.22 5.78
CA LEU A 72 27.64 -0.75 5.08
C LEU A 72 29.00 -0.79 5.80
N ASN A 73 29.21 -1.84 6.58
CA ASN A 73 30.46 -2.08 7.30
C ASN A 73 31.15 -3.32 6.71
N PRO A 74 32.23 -3.12 5.91
CA PRO A 74 32.92 -4.17 5.18
C PRO A 74 33.84 -5.01 6.07
N ASP A 75 34.07 -4.60 7.33
CA ASP A 75 34.95 -5.29 8.29
C ASP A 75 34.25 -6.48 8.97
N ALA A 76 32.95 -6.68 8.69
CA ALA A 76 32.17 -7.83 9.17
C ALA A 76 31.63 -8.71 8.03
N PRO A 77 32.51 -9.29 7.20
CA PRO A 77 32.11 -9.99 5.98
C PRO A 77 31.41 -11.32 6.23
N GLN A 78 31.44 -11.88 7.45
CA GLN A 78 30.95 -13.24 7.66
C GLN A 78 29.44 -13.35 7.90
N TRP A 79 28.78 -12.35 8.47
CA TRP A 79 27.37 -12.51 8.82
C TRP A 79 26.48 -11.29 8.59
N SER A 80 27.00 -10.05 8.57
CA SER A 80 26.20 -8.92 8.09
C SER A 80 27.02 -7.73 7.63
N ALA A 81 27.39 -7.66 6.34
CA ALA A 81 28.10 -6.49 5.82
C ALA A 81 27.20 -5.25 5.70
N VAL A 82 25.90 -5.46 5.50
CA VAL A 82 24.89 -4.41 5.34
C VAL A 82 23.80 -4.56 6.40
N GLY A 83 23.43 -3.45 7.01
CA GLY A 83 22.27 -3.36 7.87
C GLY A 83 21.69 -1.96 7.92
N ASN A 84 20.65 -1.77 8.72
CA ASN A 84 20.10 -0.45 9.01
C ASN A 84 19.54 -0.37 10.42
N PHE A 85 19.67 0.81 11.03
CA PHE A 85 18.94 1.17 12.26
C PHE A 85 17.63 1.86 11.86
N ARG A 86 16.50 1.25 12.18
CA ARG A 86 15.18 1.87 12.06
C ARG A 86 14.77 2.45 13.39
N MET A 87 14.48 3.74 13.38
CA MET A 87 14.02 4.45 14.57
C MET A 87 12.63 3.96 14.96
N VAL A 88 12.48 3.54 16.22
CA VAL A 88 11.18 3.31 16.87
C VAL A 88 10.80 4.54 17.68
N ARG A 89 11.74 5.04 18.50
CA ARG A 89 11.60 6.29 19.25
C ARG A 89 12.88 7.12 19.12
N PRO A 90 12.77 8.42 18.79
CA PRO A 90 13.92 9.31 18.72
C PRO A 90 14.46 9.57 20.15
N TRP A 91 15.73 9.35 20.46
CA TRP A 91 16.81 8.71 19.68
C TRP A 91 17.37 7.49 20.41
N ASP A 92 16.50 6.75 21.10
CA ASP A 92 16.88 5.76 22.11
C ASP A 92 16.34 4.34 21.84
N GLU A 93 15.41 4.14 20.90
CA GLU A 93 14.82 2.83 20.62
C GLU A 93 14.83 2.49 19.13
N TRP A 94 15.32 1.29 18.80
CA TRP A 94 15.68 0.91 17.43
C TRP A 94 15.31 -0.53 17.09
N VAL A 95 14.88 -0.76 15.85
CA VAL A 95 14.96 -2.10 15.24
C VAL A 95 16.10 -2.11 14.24
N VAL A 96 17.11 -2.92 14.50
CA VAL A 96 18.29 -3.06 13.65
C VAL A 96 18.11 -4.26 12.73
N SER A 97 18.09 -4.05 11.42
CA SER A 97 18.17 -5.13 10.44
C SER A 97 19.60 -5.41 10.05
N MET A 98 19.92 -6.69 10.00
CA MET A 98 21.22 -7.24 9.62
C MET A 98 20.98 -8.24 8.48
N HIS A 99 21.59 -7.96 7.33
CA HIS A 99 21.49 -8.79 6.14
C HIS A 99 22.77 -9.61 5.97
N PRO A 100 22.68 -10.93 5.66
CA PRO A 100 23.83 -11.76 5.36
C PRO A 100 24.72 -11.13 4.28
N ALA A 101 26.03 -11.23 4.47
CA ALA A 101 27.02 -10.69 3.54
C ALA A 101 27.02 -11.43 2.19
N SER A 102 26.59 -12.69 2.15
CA SER A 102 26.42 -13.45 0.90
C SER A 102 25.07 -14.19 0.85
N LYS A 103 24.57 -14.41 -0.38
CA LYS A 103 23.32 -15.16 -0.62
C LYS A 103 23.39 -16.64 -0.25
N ASN A 104 24.60 -17.21 -0.12
CA ASN A 104 24.86 -18.64 0.15
C ASN A 104 25.52 -18.87 1.51
N SER A 105 25.37 -17.93 2.44
CA SER A 105 25.95 -18.05 3.79
C SER A 105 25.32 -19.25 4.51
N ALA A 106 26.13 -20.05 5.21
CA ALA A 106 25.60 -21.09 6.09
C ALA A 106 24.66 -20.48 7.14
N PRO A 107 23.63 -21.20 7.62
CA PRO A 107 22.80 -20.72 8.71
C PRO A 107 23.66 -20.39 9.94
N PHE A 108 23.74 -19.11 10.30
CA PHE A 108 24.50 -18.63 11.45
C PHE A 108 23.54 -18.20 12.56
N GLU A 109 23.53 -18.92 13.68
CA GLU A 109 22.79 -18.56 14.90
C GLU A 109 23.66 -17.71 15.82
N PRO A 110 23.53 -16.37 15.79
CA PRO A 110 24.36 -15.51 16.64
C PRO A 110 23.97 -15.70 18.10
N THR A 111 24.98 -15.80 18.96
CA THR A 111 24.81 -15.61 20.40
C THR A 111 24.52 -14.13 20.71
N GLU A 112 24.02 -13.83 21.91
CA GLU A 112 23.81 -12.44 22.34
C GLU A 112 25.11 -11.61 22.27
N LYS A 113 26.24 -12.23 22.59
CA LYS A 113 27.57 -11.60 22.44
C LYS A 113 27.88 -11.25 20.99
N ASP A 114 27.63 -12.16 20.06
CA ASP A 114 27.85 -11.90 18.62
C ASP A 114 27.00 -10.71 18.15
N ILE A 115 25.76 -10.60 18.64
CA ILE A 115 24.85 -9.49 18.35
C ILE A 115 25.40 -8.18 18.90
N LEU A 116 25.79 -8.13 20.18
CA LEU A 116 26.35 -6.93 20.81
C LEU A 116 27.61 -6.45 20.12
N ASP A 117 28.57 -7.36 19.87
CA ASP A 117 29.81 -7.05 19.17
C ASP A 117 29.52 -6.44 17.80
N ARG A 118 28.51 -6.96 17.08
CA ARG A 118 28.09 -6.39 15.79
C ARG A 118 27.41 -5.05 15.93
N LEU A 119 26.54 -4.85 16.92
CA LEU A 119 25.88 -3.57 17.14
C LEU A 119 26.92 -2.46 17.40
N HIS A 120 27.92 -2.73 18.25
CA HIS A 120 29.04 -1.81 18.48
C HIS A 120 29.84 -1.53 17.20
N GLN A 121 30.13 -2.56 16.40
CA GLN A 121 30.77 -2.38 15.09
C GLN A 121 29.93 -1.55 14.10
N MET A 122 28.59 -1.67 14.13
CA MET A 122 27.71 -0.88 13.26
C MET A 122 27.56 0.56 13.74
N ILE A 123 27.58 0.79 15.05
CA ILE A 123 27.63 2.12 15.68
C ILE A 123 28.99 2.79 15.39
N GLY A 124 30.05 1.99 15.31
CA GLY A 124 31.42 2.46 15.12
C GLY A 124 32.10 2.82 16.45
N ASP A 125 31.76 2.12 17.53
CA ASP A 125 32.40 2.30 18.84
C ASP A 125 33.00 1.00 19.40
N GLN A 126 33.72 1.11 20.52
CA GLN A 126 34.43 0.00 21.17
C GLN A 126 33.72 -0.43 22.46
N GLY A 127 32.40 -0.60 22.43
CA GLY A 127 31.65 -1.02 23.63
C GLY A 127 31.14 0.13 24.50
N THR A 128 31.21 1.38 24.01
CA THR A 128 30.97 2.57 24.86
C THR A 128 29.49 2.91 25.03
N THR A 129 28.67 2.60 24.03
CA THR A 129 27.23 2.88 24.04
C THR A 129 26.51 1.78 24.80
N PRO A 130 25.79 2.06 25.89
CA PRO A 130 24.96 1.04 26.54
C PRO A 130 23.88 0.54 25.58
N ILE A 131 23.74 -0.78 25.45
CA ILE A 131 22.75 -1.44 24.60
C ILE A 131 21.94 -2.41 25.45
N GLU A 132 20.62 -2.24 25.45
CA GLU A 132 19.67 -3.22 25.97
C GLU A 132 19.02 -3.96 24.79
N ILE A 133 19.19 -5.28 24.71
CA ILE A 133 18.50 -6.10 23.72
C ILE A 133 17.12 -6.49 24.25
N LEU A 134 16.07 -6.04 23.56
CA LEU A 134 14.68 -6.35 23.92
C LEU A 134 14.18 -7.64 23.28
N SER A 135 14.56 -7.88 22.01
CA SER A 135 14.22 -9.11 21.29
C SER A 135 15.07 -9.31 20.04
N SER A 136 15.13 -10.54 19.53
CA SER A 136 15.72 -10.85 18.22
C SER A 136 14.83 -11.83 17.45
N PHE A 137 14.78 -11.67 16.12
CA PHE A 137 13.94 -12.50 15.26
C PHE A 137 14.47 -12.61 13.84
N ARG A 138 14.21 -13.76 13.22
CA ARG A 138 14.53 -14.06 11.83
C ARG A 138 13.29 -13.98 10.96
N TRP A 139 13.49 -13.52 9.74
CA TRP A 139 12.45 -13.54 8.72
C TRP A 139 13.05 -13.80 7.34
N THR A 140 12.22 -14.28 6.41
CA THR A 140 12.63 -14.55 5.03
C THR A 140 12.20 -13.40 4.13
N ILE A 141 13.12 -12.93 3.31
CA ILE A 141 12.82 -11.99 2.23
C ILE A 141 12.31 -12.81 1.06
N ASN A 142 11.08 -12.55 0.64
CA ASN A 142 10.44 -13.27 -0.46
C ASN A 142 10.15 -12.31 -1.61
N ASP A 143 10.10 -12.85 -2.81
CA ASP A 143 9.56 -12.23 -4.02
C ASP A 143 8.51 -13.18 -4.52
N GLN A 144 7.28 -13.03 -4.02
CA GLN A 144 6.23 -14.01 -4.22
C GLN A 144 4.86 -13.37 -4.39
N VAL A 145 4.09 -13.89 -5.35
CA VAL A 145 2.71 -13.47 -5.63
C VAL A 145 1.83 -14.70 -5.86
N ALA A 146 0.62 -14.70 -5.30
CA ALA A 146 -0.36 -15.75 -5.56
C ALA A 146 -1.02 -15.56 -6.94
N ARG A 147 -1.22 -16.66 -7.68
CA ARG A 147 -1.87 -16.61 -9.01
C ARG A 147 -3.35 -16.21 -8.96
N SER A 148 -4.02 -16.55 -7.88
CA SER A 148 -5.39 -16.12 -7.56
C SER A 148 -5.44 -15.73 -6.09
N TRP A 149 -6.36 -14.85 -5.71
CA TRP A 149 -6.57 -14.50 -4.30
C TRP A 149 -7.73 -15.26 -3.68
N GLN A 150 -8.43 -16.07 -4.46
CA GLN A 150 -9.64 -16.73 -3.98
C GLN A 150 -9.93 -18.03 -4.71
N LYS A 151 -10.73 -18.87 -4.06
CA LYS A 151 -11.37 -20.05 -4.65
C LYS A 151 -12.68 -20.31 -3.93
N GLY A 152 -13.80 -20.19 -4.65
CA GLY A 152 -15.14 -20.36 -4.08
C GLY A 152 -15.35 -19.42 -2.88
N ASN A 153 -15.68 -19.99 -1.71
CA ASN A 153 -16.01 -19.21 -0.52
C ASN A 153 -14.82 -18.74 0.33
N VAL A 154 -13.60 -18.92 -0.15
CA VAL A 154 -12.37 -18.57 0.57
C VAL A 154 -11.59 -17.51 -0.20
N ILE A 155 -11.18 -16.45 0.48
CA ILE A 155 -10.44 -15.31 -0.08
C ILE A 155 -9.22 -15.04 0.81
N CYS A 156 -8.02 -14.95 0.25
CA CYS A 156 -6.78 -14.64 0.95
C CYS A 156 -6.34 -13.20 0.65
N ILE A 157 -5.81 -12.50 1.64
CA ILE A 157 -5.38 -11.09 1.55
C ILE A 157 -4.05 -10.87 2.27
N GLY A 158 -3.40 -9.74 1.98
CA GLY A 158 -2.13 -9.36 2.60
C GLY A 158 -0.97 -10.31 2.29
N ASP A 159 -0.07 -10.51 3.26
CA ASP A 159 1.11 -11.36 3.14
C ASP A 159 0.82 -12.81 2.71
N ALA A 160 -0.43 -13.28 2.84
CA ALA A 160 -0.84 -14.56 2.29
C ALA A 160 -0.59 -14.62 0.77
N VAL A 161 -0.88 -13.52 0.05
CA VAL A 161 -0.97 -13.46 -1.42
C VAL A 161 0.08 -12.56 -2.09
N HIS A 162 0.75 -11.69 -1.36
CA HIS A 162 1.88 -10.89 -1.86
C HIS A 162 2.97 -10.79 -0.79
N ARG A 163 4.22 -11.13 -1.14
CA ARG A 163 5.35 -11.15 -0.18
C ARG A 163 6.55 -10.52 -0.84
N HIS A 164 7.15 -9.56 -0.15
CA HIS A 164 8.19 -8.71 -0.71
C HIS A 164 9.20 -8.26 0.36
N PRO A 165 10.36 -7.72 -0.05
CA PRO A 165 11.26 -7.02 0.88
C PRO A 165 10.56 -5.81 1.54
N PRO A 166 11.01 -5.33 2.71
CA PRO A 166 10.39 -4.24 3.45
C PRO A 166 10.61 -2.85 2.84
N ILE A 167 11.33 -2.78 1.71
CA ILE A 167 11.61 -1.55 0.97
C ILE A 167 10.31 -0.81 0.67
N ASN A 168 10.35 0.52 0.75
CA ASN A 168 9.20 1.44 0.65
C ASN A 168 8.14 1.33 1.77
N GLY A 169 8.18 0.34 2.66
CA GLY A 169 7.17 0.19 3.73
C GLY A 169 5.75 -0.11 3.21
N LEU A 170 5.60 -0.68 2.01
CA LEU A 170 4.31 -0.84 1.34
C LEU A 170 3.44 -1.98 1.88
N GLY A 171 4.02 -2.97 2.56
CA GLY A 171 3.34 -4.23 2.91
C GLY A 171 2.11 -4.03 3.79
N SER A 172 2.30 -3.51 5.01
CA SER A 172 1.20 -3.28 5.95
C SER A 172 0.11 -2.35 5.38
N ASN A 173 0.51 -1.29 4.67
CA ASN A 173 -0.42 -0.38 3.99
C ASN A 173 -1.29 -1.13 2.97
N THR A 174 -0.67 -1.99 2.16
CA THR A 174 -1.37 -2.79 1.15
C THR A 174 -2.29 -3.82 1.80
N CYS A 175 -1.87 -4.48 2.88
CA CYS A 175 -2.70 -5.41 3.65
C CYS A 175 -3.97 -4.73 4.20
N ILE A 176 -3.84 -3.51 4.73
CA ILE A 176 -4.98 -2.72 5.22
C ILE A 176 -5.92 -2.38 4.06
N SER A 177 -5.37 -1.93 2.92
CA SER A 177 -6.16 -1.61 1.73
C SER A 177 -6.86 -2.84 1.13
N ASP A 178 -6.26 -4.03 1.19
CA ASP A 178 -6.91 -5.28 0.78
C ASP A 178 -8.13 -5.57 1.65
N ALA A 179 -7.99 -5.44 2.98
CA ALA A 179 -9.09 -5.62 3.92
C ALA A 179 -10.18 -4.58 3.72
N TYR A 180 -9.82 -3.31 3.49
CA TYR A 180 -10.77 -2.22 3.25
C TYR A 180 -11.61 -2.48 1.99
N ASN A 181 -10.96 -2.89 0.89
CA ASN A 181 -11.62 -3.27 -0.36
C ASN A 181 -12.60 -4.46 -0.21
N LEU A 182 -12.22 -5.47 0.57
CA LEU A 182 -13.01 -6.68 0.78
C LEU A 182 -14.20 -6.46 1.74
N SER A 183 -13.99 -5.68 2.81
CA SER A 183 -14.91 -5.61 3.96
C SER A 183 -16.34 -5.21 3.59
N TRP A 184 -16.51 -4.14 2.82
CA TRP A 184 -17.83 -3.64 2.44
C TRP A 184 -18.55 -4.60 1.49
N LYS A 185 -17.81 -5.20 0.55
CA LYS A 185 -18.34 -6.19 -0.40
C LYS A 185 -18.89 -7.40 0.34
N LEU A 186 -18.11 -7.92 1.29
CA LEU A 186 -18.53 -9.05 2.13
C LEU A 186 -19.75 -8.67 2.98
N ALA A 187 -19.76 -7.48 3.59
CA ALA A 187 -20.91 -7.01 4.37
C ALA A 187 -22.18 -6.93 3.52
N TYR A 188 -22.09 -6.42 2.30
CA TYR A 188 -23.24 -6.30 1.39
C TYR A 188 -23.76 -7.66 0.95
N VAL A 189 -22.87 -8.60 0.62
CA VAL A 189 -23.26 -9.99 0.32
C VAL A 189 -23.92 -10.67 1.52
N LEU A 190 -23.38 -10.51 2.72
CA LEU A 190 -23.93 -11.11 3.94
C LEU A 190 -25.31 -10.54 4.32
N LYS A 191 -25.57 -9.28 4.00
CA LYS A 191 -26.86 -8.59 4.16
C LYS A 191 -27.85 -8.84 3.02
N GLY A 192 -27.44 -9.57 1.97
CA GLY A 192 -28.29 -9.82 0.79
C GLY A 192 -28.45 -8.61 -0.13
N LEU A 193 -27.62 -7.57 0.03
CA LEU A 193 -27.63 -6.36 -0.80
C LEU A 193 -26.88 -6.54 -2.13
N ALA A 194 -26.08 -7.59 -2.24
CA ALA A 194 -25.27 -7.88 -3.41
C ALA A 194 -25.16 -9.39 -3.64
N ASN A 195 -25.12 -9.78 -4.91
CA ASN A 195 -24.78 -11.13 -5.33
C ASN A 195 -23.32 -11.45 -4.98
N ARG A 196 -23.06 -12.72 -4.67
CA ARG A 196 -21.73 -13.25 -4.33
C ARG A 196 -20.63 -12.83 -5.30
N LEU A 197 -20.94 -12.73 -6.60
CA LEU A 197 -19.98 -12.41 -7.67
C LEU A 197 -19.25 -11.09 -7.45
N ILE A 198 -19.79 -10.15 -6.66
CA ILE A 198 -19.06 -8.91 -6.33
C ILE A 198 -17.74 -9.20 -5.61
N LEU A 199 -17.63 -10.32 -4.88
CA LEU A 199 -16.38 -10.69 -4.21
C LEU A 199 -15.29 -11.11 -5.19
N ASP A 200 -15.63 -11.51 -6.42
CA ASP A 200 -14.65 -11.86 -7.45
C ASP A 200 -13.87 -10.63 -7.94
N SER A 201 -14.46 -9.44 -7.79
CA SER A 201 -13.76 -8.17 -8.05
C SER A 201 -12.55 -7.95 -7.15
N VAL A 202 -12.45 -8.59 -5.98
CA VAL A 202 -11.28 -8.44 -5.09
C VAL A 202 -10.00 -8.89 -5.79
N THR A 203 -10.04 -10.02 -6.49
CA THR A 203 -8.88 -10.48 -7.26
C THR A 203 -8.57 -9.54 -8.42
N VAL A 204 -9.58 -9.07 -9.16
CA VAL A 204 -9.41 -8.15 -10.29
C VAL A 204 -8.78 -6.82 -9.85
N GLU A 205 -9.23 -6.28 -8.71
CA GLU A 205 -8.81 -4.96 -8.21
C GLU A 205 -7.48 -5.03 -7.44
N ARG A 206 -7.30 -6.02 -6.55
CA ARG A 206 -6.21 -6.00 -5.57
C ARG A 206 -4.97 -6.78 -6.02
N LYS A 207 -5.11 -7.81 -6.85
CA LYS A 207 -3.96 -8.57 -7.35
C LYS A 207 -2.97 -7.71 -8.15
N PRO A 208 -3.39 -6.84 -9.09
CA PRO A 208 -2.45 -5.95 -9.78
C PRO A 208 -1.69 -5.03 -8.82
N VAL A 209 -2.36 -4.52 -7.78
CA VAL A 209 -1.74 -3.69 -6.73
C VAL A 209 -0.68 -4.47 -5.97
N GLY A 210 -1.02 -5.66 -5.45
CA GLY A 210 -0.07 -6.52 -4.73
C GLY A 210 1.14 -6.91 -5.60
N ASN A 211 0.91 -7.24 -6.87
CA ASN A 211 1.98 -7.55 -7.81
C ASN A 211 2.93 -6.36 -8.03
N ASN A 212 2.39 -5.15 -8.19
CA ASN A 212 3.19 -3.94 -8.39
C ASN A 212 4.00 -3.58 -7.14
N VAL A 213 3.43 -3.77 -5.95
CA VAL A 213 4.14 -3.58 -4.67
C VAL A 213 5.33 -4.53 -4.56
N VAL A 214 5.13 -5.82 -4.88
CA VAL A 214 6.22 -6.82 -4.87
C VAL A 214 7.34 -6.44 -5.83
N ARG A 215 6.99 -6.05 -7.06
CA ARG A 215 7.97 -5.60 -8.06
C ARG A 215 8.74 -4.37 -7.57
N ARG A 216 8.02 -3.34 -7.11
CA ARG A 216 8.62 -2.08 -6.66
C ARG A 216 9.60 -2.30 -5.50
N ALA A 217 9.22 -3.07 -4.50
CA ALA A 217 10.08 -3.34 -3.35
C ALA A 217 11.37 -4.06 -3.74
N ASN A 218 11.31 -4.97 -4.73
CA ASN A 218 12.49 -5.63 -5.27
C ASN A 218 13.39 -4.69 -6.07
N ASP A 219 12.80 -3.83 -6.91
CA ASP A 219 13.56 -2.81 -7.67
C ASP A 219 14.30 -1.84 -6.74
N GLY A 220 13.69 -1.45 -5.62
CA GLY A 220 14.32 -0.58 -4.64
C GLY A 220 15.47 -1.25 -3.88
N MET A 221 15.34 -2.54 -3.57
CA MET A 221 16.45 -3.31 -2.99
C MET A 221 17.64 -3.37 -3.95
N GLU A 222 17.40 -3.48 -5.25
CA GLU A 222 18.47 -3.47 -6.25
C GLU A 222 19.14 -2.09 -6.39
N ALA A 223 18.38 -1.00 -6.26
CA ALA A 223 18.94 0.35 -6.22
C ALA A 223 19.96 0.52 -5.08
N HIS A 224 19.66 0.03 -3.88
CA HIS A 224 20.60 0.01 -2.75
C HIS A 224 21.86 -0.82 -3.03
N ARG A 225 21.70 -2.01 -3.64
CA ARG A 225 22.86 -2.85 -4.00
C ARG A 225 23.80 -2.17 -4.96
N ARG A 226 23.27 -1.39 -5.91
CA ARG A 226 24.09 -0.58 -6.84
C ARG A 226 24.93 0.44 -6.08
N ILE A 227 24.35 1.17 -5.13
CA ILE A 227 25.10 2.11 -4.28
C ILE A 227 26.25 1.40 -3.59
N TRP A 228 25.97 0.28 -2.91
CA TRP A 228 26.97 -0.47 -2.15
C TRP A 228 28.09 -1.03 -3.04
N ALA A 229 27.74 -1.50 -4.25
CA ALA A 229 28.72 -1.97 -5.22
C ALA A 229 29.65 -0.84 -5.69
N THR A 230 29.13 0.36 -5.94
CA THR A 230 29.93 1.52 -6.37
C THR A 230 30.95 1.96 -5.33
N ILE A 231 30.64 1.84 -4.03
CA ILE A 231 31.56 2.20 -2.94
C ILE A 231 32.39 1.03 -2.40
N GLY A 232 32.24 -0.16 -2.98
CA GLY A 232 32.96 -1.37 -2.57
C GLY A 232 32.31 -2.13 -1.40
N LEU A 233 32.14 -3.45 -1.61
CA LEU A 233 31.54 -4.39 -0.65
C LEU A 233 32.56 -5.07 0.28
N THR A 234 33.85 -4.92 0.02
CA THR A 234 34.96 -5.40 0.86
C THR A 234 35.83 -4.23 1.30
N ALA A 235 36.66 -4.43 2.33
CA ALA A 235 37.54 -3.37 2.84
C ALA A 235 38.52 -2.89 1.75
N ASP A 236 39.13 -3.83 1.02
CA ASP A 236 40.06 -3.53 -0.06
C ASP A 236 39.39 -2.80 -1.23
N GLU A 237 38.22 -3.29 -1.67
CA GLU A 237 37.49 -2.66 -2.77
C GLU A 237 37.01 -1.26 -2.37
N ARG A 238 36.53 -1.09 -1.14
CA ARG A 238 36.16 0.22 -0.63
C ARG A 238 37.33 1.18 -0.63
N LYS A 239 38.48 0.76 -0.09
CA LYS A 239 39.69 1.59 -0.07
C LYS A 239 40.09 2.03 -1.47
N LYS A 240 40.04 1.10 -2.44
CA LYS A 240 40.30 1.39 -3.85
C LYS A 240 39.28 2.38 -4.43
N GLN A 241 37.99 2.09 -4.35
CA GLN A 241 36.93 2.92 -4.94
C GLN A 241 36.89 4.33 -4.34
N THR A 242 36.97 4.44 -3.01
CA THR A 242 37.04 5.75 -2.33
C THR A 242 38.32 6.52 -2.66
N GLY A 243 39.45 5.81 -2.86
CA GLY A 243 40.68 6.39 -3.35
C GLY A 243 40.54 7.01 -4.75
N ILE A 244 39.88 6.30 -5.68
CA ILE A 244 39.54 6.82 -7.02
C ILE A 244 38.58 8.01 -6.90
N MET A 245 37.53 7.92 -6.07
CA MET A 245 36.58 9.02 -5.85
C MET A 245 37.24 10.29 -5.31
N ALA A 246 38.36 10.20 -4.60
CA ALA A 246 39.08 11.35 -4.07
C ALA A 246 39.98 12.05 -5.12
N GLN A 247 40.23 11.42 -6.27
CA GLN A 247 41.10 11.97 -7.32
C GLN A 247 40.40 13.09 -8.10
N ALA A 248 41.19 14.11 -8.47
CA ALA A 248 40.74 15.28 -9.23
C ALA A 248 40.87 15.09 -10.76
N ASP A 249 40.79 13.86 -11.25
CA ASP A 249 40.94 13.49 -12.65
C ASP A 249 39.63 12.99 -13.27
N THR A 250 39.71 12.45 -14.49
CA THR A 250 38.55 11.95 -15.23
C THR A 250 37.94 10.71 -14.58
N GLU A 251 38.77 9.80 -14.07
CA GLU A 251 38.30 8.55 -13.46
C GLU A 251 37.54 8.86 -12.16
N GLY A 252 38.11 9.69 -11.29
CA GLY A 252 37.43 10.15 -10.07
C GLY A 252 36.15 10.92 -10.34
N ARG A 253 36.12 11.78 -11.37
CA ARG A 253 34.88 12.48 -11.79
C ARG A 253 33.79 11.52 -12.24
N GLU A 254 34.13 10.52 -13.04
CA GLU A 254 33.17 9.57 -13.57
C GLU A 254 32.61 8.68 -12.45
N LEU A 255 33.46 8.18 -11.55
CA LEU A 255 33.01 7.38 -10.42
C LEU A 255 32.11 8.17 -9.45
N ARG A 256 32.39 9.46 -9.21
CA ARG A 256 31.49 10.34 -8.44
C ARG A 256 30.13 10.52 -9.11
N LYS A 257 30.06 10.64 -10.44
CA LYS A 257 28.80 10.71 -11.18
C LYS A 257 28.01 9.40 -11.05
N GLN A 258 28.68 8.25 -11.19
CA GLN A 258 28.04 6.95 -11.04
C GLN A 258 27.48 6.75 -9.63
N PHE A 259 28.23 7.17 -8.59
CA PHE A 259 27.77 7.13 -7.21
C PHE A 259 26.54 8.03 -6.99
N GLN A 260 26.57 9.25 -7.51
CA GLN A 260 25.44 10.18 -7.43
C GLN A 260 24.20 9.62 -8.12
N ALA A 261 24.34 9.06 -9.32
CA ALA A 261 23.23 8.42 -10.04
C ALA A 261 22.67 7.20 -9.28
N ALA A 262 23.54 6.41 -8.63
CA ALA A 262 23.11 5.29 -7.79
C ALA A 262 22.32 5.78 -6.56
N LEU A 263 22.77 6.86 -5.90
CA LEU A 263 22.04 7.51 -4.81
C LEU A 263 20.68 8.04 -5.28
N GLU A 264 20.62 8.75 -6.40
CA GLU A 264 19.36 9.26 -6.95
C GLU A 264 18.38 8.12 -7.29
N SER A 265 18.89 6.93 -7.64
CA SER A 265 18.03 5.78 -7.90
C SER A 265 17.31 5.22 -6.66
N THR A 266 17.76 5.53 -5.44
CA THR A 266 17.03 5.19 -4.21
C THR A 266 16.00 6.22 -3.80
N ASP A 267 15.95 7.40 -4.43
CA ASP A 267 14.95 8.44 -4.16
C ASP A 267 13.51 7.90 -4.28
N ALA A 268 13.27 7.01 -5.25
CA ALA A 268 11.99 6.35 -5.41
C ALA A 268 11.59 5.49 -4.19
N GLU A 269 12.49 5.14 -3.27
CA GLU A 269 12.08 4.49 -2.01
C GLU A 269 11.26 5.44 -1.14
N PHE A 270 11.64 6.73 -1.16
CA PHE A 270 11.09 7.76 -0.28
C PHE A 270 10.01 8.61 -0.96
N GLN A 271 10.08 8.76 -2.28
CA GLN A 271 9.21 9.64 -3.07
C GLN A 271 8.27 8.88 -4.03
N ALA A 272 8.00 7.59 -3.78
CA ALA A 272 7.09 6.80 -4.63
C ALA A 272 5.60 7.04 -4.33
N LEU A 273 5.16 8.30 -4.35
CA LEU A 273 3.77 8.67 -4.08
C LEU A 273 2.81 8.07 -5.13
N GLY A 274 3.24 7.98 -6.39
CA GLY A 274 2.48 7.31 -7.45
C GLY A 274 2.19 5.84 -7.12
N ILE A 275 3.19 5.06 -6.66
CA ILE A 275 2.95 3.67 -6.21
C ILE A 275 1.97 3.61 -5.03
N GLN A 276 2.07 4.57 -4.11
CA GLN A 276 1.24 4.62 -2.91
C GLN A 276 -0.22 4.97 -3.21
N MET A 277 -0.48 5.78 -4.24
CA MET A 277 -1.78 6.41 -4.46
C MET A 277 -2.47 6.07 -5.79
N ASN A 278 -1.74 5.58 -6.81
CA ASN A 278 -2.30 5.32 -8.15
C ASN A 278 -2.87 3.90 -8.29
N GLN A 279 -3.71 3.46 -7.35
CA GLN A 279 -4.51 2.26 -7.59
C GLN A 279 -5.61 2.56 -8.60
N ILE A 280 -5.73 1.71 -9.62
CA ILE A 280 -6.67 1.90 -10.74
C ILE A 280 -7.49 0.63 -10.92
N TYR A 281 -8.81 0.77 -10.80
CA TYR A 281 -9.80 -0.31 -10.87
C TYR A 281 -10.71 -0.20 -12.10
N SER A 282 -10.27 0.46 -13.17
CA SER A 282 -11.10 0.70 -14.36
C SER A 282 -11.59 -0.59 -15.06
N ASP A 283 -10.90 -1.73 -14.86
CA ASP A 283 -11.32 -3.04 -15.39
C ASP A 283 -12.22 -3.82 -14.41
N SER A 284 -12.59 -3.23 -13.27
CA SER A 284 -13.42 -3.88 -12.27
C SER A 284 -14.89 -3.97 -12.71
N PRO A 285 -15.59 -5.09 -12.45
CA PRO A 285 -17.04 -5.17 -12.63
C PRO A 285 -17.81 -4.23 -11.68
N CYS A 286 -17.16 -3.67 -10.66
CA CYS A 286 -17.74 -2.69 -9.74
C CYS A 286 -17.59 -1.23 -10.22
N VAL A 287 -17.27 -1.04 -11.50
CA VAL A 287 -17.05 0.27 -12.14
C VAL A 287 -17.84 0.33 -13.45
N VAL A 288 -18.46 1.48 -13.73
CA VAL A 288 -19.12 1.79 -15.00
C VAL A 288 -18.52 3.07 -15.56
N ILE A 289 -18.03 3.00 -16.79
CA ILE A 289 -17.56 4.15 -17.57
C ILE A 289 -18.61 4.46 -18.63
N GLU A 290 -19.07 5.72 -18.67
CA GLU A 290 -20.01 6.15 -19.70
C GLU A 290 -19.33 6.24 -21.07
N LYS A 291 -20.09 5.96 -22.14
CA LYS A 291 -19.54 5.94 -23.51
C LYS A 291 -19.03 7.30 -23.96
N ASP A 292 -19.62 8.38 -23.45
CA ASP A 292 -19.24 9.76 -23.73
C ASP A 292 -18.16 10.30 -22.76
N ASP A 293 -17.74 9.51 -21.76
CA ASP A 293 -16.67 9.91 -20.84
C ASP A 293 -15.29 9.57 -21.39
N THR A 294 -14.81 10.43 -22.28
CA THR A 294 -13.49 10.33 -22.92
C THR A 294 -12.36 10.92 -22.09
N ASP A 295 -12.65 11.49 -20.91
CA ASP A 295 -11.69 12.26 -20.11
C ASP A 295 -10.87 11.37 -19.18
N LYS A 296 -10.34 10.28 -19.75
CA LYS A 296 -9.40 9.39 -19.06
C LYS A 296 -8.08 10.14 -18.81
N PRO A 297 -7.48 10.05 -17.61
CA PRO A 297 -6.18 10.66 -17.35
C PRO A 297 -5.12 10.18 -18.35
N ASN A 298 -4.36 11.13 -18.90
CA ASN A 298 -3.21 10.82 -19.74
C ASN A 298 -2.04 10.36 -18.86
N MET A 299 -1.53 9.16 -19.14
CA MET A 299 -0.45 8.54 -18.38
C MET A 299 0.92 8.64 -19.06
N GLU A 300 0.99 9.10 -20.31
CA GLU A 300 2.21 9.00 -21.13
C GLU A 300 3.37 9.86 -20.61
N SER A 301 3.06 10.99 -19.97
CA SER A 301 4.06 11.94 -19.48
C SER A 301 4.35 11.84 -17.98
N LEU A 302 3.78 10.86 -17.29
CA LEU A 302 3.90 10.74 -15.83
C LEU A 302 5.02 9.77 -15.45
N ASP A 303 5.84 10.15 -14.47
CA ASP A 303 6.60 9.16 -13.71
C ASP A 303 5.63 8.44 -12.78
N PHE A 304 5.05 7.33 -13.24
CA PHE A 304 4.02 6.59 -12.48
C PHE A 304 4.50 6.11 -11.11
N ILE A 305 5.81 6.09 -10.85
CA ILE A 305 6.34 5.77 -9.53
C ILE A 305 6.15 6.95 -8.58
N LYS A 306 6.44 8.18 -9.04
CA LYS A 306 6.49 9.38 -8.21
C LYS A 306 5.23 10.23 -8.30
N ASP A 307 4.69 10.41 -9.50
CA ASP A 307 3.58 11.32 -9.75
C ASP A 307 2.24 10.69 -9.38
N GLN A 308 1.46 11.39 -8.56
CA GLN A 308 0.09 11.00 -8.24
C GLN A 308 -0.87 11.48 -9.33
N ILE A 309 -1.79 10.62 -9.74
CA ILE A 309 -2.90 10.96 -10.62
C ILE A 309 -4.11 11.32 -9.77
N VAL A 310 -4.57 12.56 -9.91
CA VAL A 310 -5.76 13.06 -9.22
C VAL A 310 -6.89 13.15 -10.24
N SER A 311 -7.88 12.27 -10.12
CA SER A 311 -9.02 12.21 -11.04
C SER A 311 -10.22 11.55 -10.40
N THR A 312 -11.42 11.99 -10.80
CA THR A 312 -12.69 11.29 -10.53
C THR A 312 -13.04 10.27 -11.62
N TYR A 313 -12.15 10.00 -12.59
CA TYR A 313 -12.45 9.01 -13.63
C TYR A 313 -12.81 7.65 -12.98
N PRO A 314 -13.81 6.91 -13.48
CA PRO A 314 -14.24 5.68 -12.81
C PRO A 314 -13.11 4.66 -12.69
N GLY A 315 -12.98 4.10 -11.49
CA GLY A 315 -11.89 3.21 -11.08
C GLY A 315 -10.72 3.91 -10.36
N PHE A 316 -10.71 5.24 -10.24
CA PHE A 316 -9.71 5.98 -9.47
C PHE A 316 -10.21 6.25 -8.04
N HIS A 317 -9.29 6.41 -7.10
CA HIS A 317 -9.61 6.86 -5.74
C HIS A 317 -10.12 8.31 -5.79
N LEU A 318 -11.15 8.61 -5.01
CA LEU A 318 -11.72 9.96 -4.93
C LEU A 318 -10.62 10.98 -4.55
N PRO A 319 -10.50 12.10 -5.28
CA PRO A 319 -9.57 13.16 -4.91
C PRO A 319 -9.82 13.73 -3.52
N HIS A 320 -8.75 14.02 -2.80
CA HIS A 320 -8.83 14.89 -1.64
C HIS A 320 -9.08 16.33 -2.11
N VAL A 321 -10.14 16.95 -1.60
CA VAL A 321 -10.44 18.37 -1.74
C VAL A 321 -10.95 18.90 -0.41
N TRP A 322 -10.57 20.14 -0.07
CA TRP A 322 -11.11 20.85 1.09
C TRP A 322 -12.42 21.55 0.75
N VAL A 323 -13.46 21.25 1.53
CA VAL A 323 -14.75 21.94 1.50
C VAL A 323 -15.13 22.40 2.89
N ALA A 324 -16.11 23.29 3.02
CA ALA A 324 -16.61 23.74 4.32
C ALA A 324 -18.12 23.93 4.24
N LYS A 325 -18.84 23.83 5.37
CA LYS A 325 -20.29 24.08 5.35
C LYS A 325 -20.63 25.52 4.93
N ASP A 326 -19.81 26.47 5.36
CA ASP A 326 -19.87 27.90 5.02
C ASP A 326 -18.49 28.55 5.26
N GLY A 327 -18.38 29.86 5.03
CA GLY A 327 -17.13 30.61 5.20
C GLY A 327 -16.65 30.78 6.64
N GLN A 328 -17.41 30.32 7.64
CA GLN A 328 -17.06 30.40 9.06
C GLN A 328 -16.85 29.02 9.68
N SER A 329 -17.05 27.94 8.91
CA SER A 329 -16.94 26.57 9.36
C SER A 329 -15.54 25.98 9.16
N HIS A 330 -15.17 25.01 9.98
CA HIS A 330 -13.95 24.24 9.77
C HIS A 330 -14.00 23.48 8.42
N ARG A 331 -12.84 23.40 7.76
CA ARG A 331 -12.67 22.61 6.53
C ARG A 331 -12.81 21.12 6.83
N LYS A 332 -13.43 20.40 5.89
CA LYS A 332 -13.52 18.94 5.84
C LYS A 332 -13.00 18.45 4.50
N SER A 333 -12.42 17.27 4.46
CA SER A 333 -12.12 16.63 3.18
C SER A 333 -13.41 16.09 2.56
N VAL A 334 -13.53 16.10 1.23
CA VAL A 334 -14.57 15.34 0.54
C VAL A 334 -14.51 13.84 0.89
N LEU A 335 -13.33 13.32 1.22
CA LEU A 335 -13.17 11.95 1.73
C LEU A 335 -13.93 11.72 3.04
N ASP A 336 -14.00 12.71 3.93
CA ASP A 336 -14.74 12.61 5.20
C ASP A 336 -16.26 12.55 4.99
N LEU A 337 -16.73 13.05 3.83
CA LEU A 337 -18.13 13.07 3.43
C LEU A 337 -18.58 11.76 2.74
N CYS A 338 -17.62 10.93 2.33
CA CYS A 338 -17.85 9.68 1.62
C CYS A 338 -17.41 8.48 2.48
N GLY A 339 -17.67 7.26 2.00
CA GLY A 339 -17.28 6.03 2.69
C GLY A 339 -18.27 5.65 3.79
N HIS A 340 -17.77 5.36 4.99
CA HIS A 340 -18.59 4.95 6.15
C HIS A 340 -19.49 3.73 5.89
N GLY A 341 -19.05 2.82 5.00
CA GLY A 341 -19.80 1.61 4.66
C GLY A 341 -20.99 1.85 3.72
N ALA A 342 -21.13 3.02 3.11
CA ALA A 342 -22.22 3.37 2.19
C ALA A 342 -21.69 3.97 0.87
N PHE A 343 -22.51 3.89 -0.19
CA PHE A 343 -22.24 4.63 -1.42
C PHE A 343 -22.57 6.12 -1.20
N THR A 344 -21.84 7.01 -1.87
CA THR A 344 -22.09 8.45 -1.82
C THR A 344 -22.14 9.03 -3.21
N LEU A 345 -23.23 9.71 -3.56
CA LEU A 345 -23.38 10.47 -4.79
C LEU A 345 -23.02 11.94 -4.50
N VAL A 346 -21.87 12.37 -5.02
CA VAL A 346 -21.40 13.75 -4.92
C VAL A 346 -21.93 14.53 -6.12
N THR A 347 -22.64 15.63 -5.85
CA THR A 347 -23.28 16.49 -6.86
C THR A 347 -22.88 17.95 -6.64
N SER A 348 -23.22 18.82 -7.59
CA SER A 348 -22.97 20.26 -7.46
C SER A 348 -24.24 21.10 -7.68
N ILE A 349 -24.10 22.36 -8.13
CA ILE A 349 -25.22 23.29 -8.33
C ILE A 349 -26.25 22.72 -9.30
N GLY A 350 -27.52 22.96 -8.98
CA GLY A 350 -28.62 22.36 -9.71
C GLY A 350 -28.89 20.93 -9.29
N GLY A 351 -28.05 20.35 -8.41
CA GLY A 351 -28.01 19.02 -7.80
C GLY A 351 -29.18 18.57 -6.92
N GLU A 352 -30.08 19.47 -6.56
CA GLU A 352 -31.02 19.20 -5.45
C GLU A 352 -32.04 18.10 -5.76
N GLY A 353 -32.43 17.97 -7.04
CA GLY A 353 -33.29 16.87 -7.50
C GLY A 353 -32.67 15.46 -7.41
N ARG A 354 -31.36 15.32 -7.09
CA ARG A 354 -30.69 14.01 -7.07
C ARG A 354 -30.97 13.20 -5.80
N ARG A 355 -31.45 13.84 -4.72
CA ARG A 355 -32.01 13.08 -3.59
C ARG A 355 -33.11 12.13 -4.07
N ASN A 356 -33.92 12.53 -5.05
CA ASN A 356 -34.94 11.67 -5.63
C ASN A 356 -34.36 10.45 -6.37
N PHE A 357 -33.18 10.55 -7.00
CA PHE A 357 -32.53 9.40 -7.64
C PHE A 357 -31.98 8.42 -6.61
N ALA A 358 -31.30 8.92 -5.58
CA ALA A 358 -30.84 8.09 -4.47
C ALA A 358 -32.03 7.39 -3.80
N THR A 359 -33.09 8.13 -3.46
CA THR A 359 -34.32 7.56 -2.88
C THR A 359 -34.99 6.55 -3.82
N ALA A 360 -34.98 6.76 -5.14
CA ALA A 360 -35.53 5.79 -6.09
C ALA A 360 -34.72 4.48 -6.11
N VAL A 361 -33.38 4.57 -6.06
CA VAL A 361 -32.50 3.40 -5.95
C VAL A 361 -32.74 2.67 -4.63
N GLU A 362 -32.81 3.39 -3.52
CA GLU A 362 -33.07 2.82 -2.19
C GLU A 362 -34.46 2.15 -2.13
N GLY A 363 -35.47 2.76 -2.76
CA GLY A 363 -36.82 2.20 -2.87
C GLY A 363 -36.87 0.89 -3.68
N LYS A 364 -36.03 0.75 -4.71
CA LYS A 364 -35.87 -0.49 -5.49
C LYS A 364 -34.96 -1.51 -4.81
N ARG A 365 -34.12 -1.08 -3.85
CA ARG A 365 -33.10 -1.90 -3.18
C ARG A 365 -33.17 -1.72 -1.66
N PRO A 366 -34.16 -2.34 -0.99
CA PRO A 366 -34.36 -2.19 0.44
C PRO A 366 -33.08 -2.50 1.24
N GLY A 367 -32.70 -1.57 2.13
CA GLY A 367 -31.51 -1.70 2.99
C GLY A 367 -30.19 -1.24 2.38
N LEU A 368 -30.17 -0.85 1.10
CA LEU A 368 -29.06 -0.10 0.51
C LEU A 368 -29.15 1.37 0.98
N THR A 369 -28.01 1.96 1.31
CA THR A 369 -27.90 3.40 1.61
C THR A 369 -27.06 4.08 0.54
N VAL A 370 -27.59 5.16 -0.02
CA VAL A 370 -26.90 6.04 -0.98
C VAL A 370 -26.96 7.46 -0.45
N ASN A 371 -25.87 7.90 0.19
CA ASN A 371 -25.75 9.27 0.66
C ASN A 371 -25.70 10.22 -0.54
N VAL A 372 -26.22 11.44 -0.37
CA VAL A 372 -26.11 12.50 -1.38
C VAL A 372 -25.48 13.70 -0.74
N VAL A 373 -24.39 14.19 -1.32
CA VAL A 373 -23.64 15.35 -0.85
C VAL A 373 -23.60 16.38 -1.97
N SER A 374 -24.02 17.61 -1.67
CA SER A 374 -23.96 18.71 -2.64
C SER A 374 -22.84 19.70 -2.33
N ILE A 375 -21.97 19.95 -3.30
CA ILE A 375 -20.80 20.82 -3.19
C ILE A 375 -20.88 21.98 -4.18
N GLY A 376 -20.72 23.21 -3.73
CA GLY A 376 -20.71 24.40 -4.59
C GLY A 376 -21.30 25.64 -3.93
N TRP A 377 -21.55 26.67 -4.73
CA TRP A 377 -22.12 27.91 -4.23
C TRP A 377 -23.52 27.69 -3.64
N ARG A 378 -23.70 28.05 -2.36
CA ARG A 378 -24.95 27.87 -1.58
C ARG A 378 -25.46 26.42 -1.56
N GLN A 379 -24.56 25.45 -1.66
CA GLN A 379 -24.87 24.03 -1.47
C GLN A 379 -24.62 23.62 -0.01
N GLU A 380 -24.83 22.34 0.31
CA GLU A 380 -24.59 21.80 1.66
C GLU A 380 -23.14 22.03 2.13
N TYR A 381 -22.19 21.90 1.19
CA TYR A 381 -20.80 22.29 1.37
C TYR A 381 -20.37 23.28 0.30
N MET A 382 -19.67 24.32 0.70
CA MET A 382 -19.01 25.28 -0.16
C MET A 382 -17.63 24.77 -0.59
N ASP A 383 -17.37 24.81 -1.90
CA ASP A 383 -16.03 24.71 -2.47
C ASP A 383 -15.38 26.10 -2.47
N ALA A 384 -14.75 26.46 -1.36
CA ALA A 384 -14.24 27.81 -1.13
C ALA A 384 -13.12 28.23 -2.09
N TYR A 385 -12.37 27.26 -2.61
CA TYR A 385 -11.15 27.48 -3.40
C TYR A 385 -11.30 27.05 -4.87
N GLY A 386 -12.47 26.53 -5.24
CA GLY A 386 -12.73 25.99 -6.58
C GLY A 386 -11.96 24.71 -6.87
N ASP A 387 -11.50 23.99 -5.85
CA ASP A 387 -10.66 22.79 -6.04
C ASP A 387 -11.51 21.58 -6.40
N TRP A 388 -12.77 21.53 -5.93
CA TRP A 388 -13.72 20.52 -6.39
C TRP A 388 -14.10 20.81 -7.84
N GLU A 389 -14.40 22.06 -8.18
CA GLU A 389 -14.68 22.48 -9.56
C GLU A 389 -13.59 22.01 -10.55
N LYS A 390 -12.32 22.23 -10.21
CA LYS A 390 -11.18 21.85 -11.04
C LYS A 390 -11.00 20.34 -11.19
N THR A 391 -11.43 19.55 -10.21
CA THR A 391 -11.08 18.11 -10.12
C THR A 391 -12.26 17.18 -10.36
N ARG A 392 -13.51 17.64 -10.18
CA ARG A 392 -14.71 16.80 -10.26
C ARG A 392 -14.92 16.16 -11.63
N GLY A 393 -14.38 16.75 -12.69
CA GLY A 393 -14.39 16.20 -14.05
C GLY A 393 -15.79 16.03 -14.64
N VAL A 394 -16.79 16.71 -14.11
CA VAL A 394 -18.20 16.72 -14.54
C VAL A 394 -18.73 18.16 -14.50
N GLU A 395 -19.82 18.42 -15.21
CA GLU A 395 -20.48 19.74 -15.20
C GLU A 395 -21.20 19.98 -13.86
N ASP A 396 -21.71 21.21 -13.66
CA ASP A 396 -22.47 21.58 -12.47
C ASP A 396 -23.63 20.61 -12.18
N ASP A 397 -24.33 20.21 -13.24
CA ASP A 397 -25.48 19.32 -13.15
C ASP A 397 -25.14 17.82 -13.22
N GLY A 398 -23.85 17.47 -13.29
CA GLY A 398 -23.32 16.11 -13.27
C GLY A 398 -23.26 15.49 -11.87
N ALA A 399 -22.68 14.29 -11.79
CA ALA A 399 -22.55 13.55 -10.54
C ALA A 399 -21.36 12.57 -10.54
N VAL A 400 -20.83 12.30 -9.34
CA VAL A 400 -19.77 11.31 -9.09
C VAL A 400 -20.25 10.33 -8.02
N LEU A 401 -20.34 9.05 -8.35
CA LEU A 401 -20.71 7.97 -7.43
C LEU A 401 -19.46 7.33 -6.83
N VAL A 402 -19.34 7.44 -5.51
CA VAL A 402 -18.21 6.96 -4.72
C VAL A 402 -18.62 5.71 -3.93
N ARG A 403 -17.78 4.69 -3.97
CA ARG A 403 -17.93 3.44 -3.24
C ARG A 403 -17.64 3.61 -1.74
N PRO A 404 -18.05 2.63 -0.90
CA PRO A 404 -17.66 2.60 0.50
C PRO A 404 -16.14 2.62 0.76
N ASP A 405 -15.33 2.19 -0.20
CA ASP A 405 -13.87 2.18 -0.14
C ASP A 405 -13.19 3.38 -0.84
N HIS A 406 -13.95 4.46 -1.06
CA HIS A 406 -13.51 5.73 -1.69
C HIS A 406 -13.12 5.65 -3.18
N PHE A 407 -13.30 4.52 -3.86
CA PHE A 407 -13.12 4.48 -5.31
C PHE A 407 -14.35 5.02 -6.03
N VAL A 408 -14.14 5.77 -7.11
CA VAL A 408 -15.23 6.21 -7.97
C VAL A 408 -15.74 5.01 -8.76
N ALA A 409 -17.00 4.62 -8.52
CA ALA A 409 -17.67 3.57 -9.26
C ALA A 409 -18.20 4.07 -10.61
N TRP A 410 -18.61 5.33 -10.68
CA TRP A 410 -19.25 5.91 -11.85
C TRP A 410 -19.25 7.43 -11.77
N ARG A 411 -19.28 8.11 -12.92
CA ARG A 411 -19.61 9.52 -13.00
C ARG A 411 -20.41 9.79 -14.28
N CYS A 412 -21.16 10.88 -14.31
CA CYS A 412 -21.77 11.41 -15.53
C CYS A 412 -21.45 12.89 -15.70
N LYS A 413 -21.17 13.29 -16.95
CA LYS A 413 -20.90 14.69 -17.30
C LYS A 413 -22.07 15.60 -16.98
N SER A 414 -23.26 15.19 -17.41
CA SER A 414 -24.52 15.87 -17.13
C SER A 414 -25.59 14.83 -16.84
N ILE A 415 -26.47 15.09 -15.88
CA ILE A 415 -27.57 14.17 -15.60
C ILE A 415 -28.65 14.20 -16.69
N LYS A 416 -28.74 15.31 -17.46
CA LYS A 416 -29.70 15.44 -18.57
C LYS A 416 -29.43 14.44 -19.68
N SER A 417 -28.16 14.10 -19.91
CA SER A 417 -27.77 13.07 -20.89
C SER A 417 -27.91 11.66 -20.32
N ALA A 418 -27.72 11.47 -19.01
CA ALA A 418 -27.82 10.17 -18.35
C ALA A 418 -29.27 9.64 -18.30
N GLY A 419 -30.26 10.51 -18.03
CA GLY A 419 -31.66 10.13 -17.85
C GLY A 419 -31.96 9.61 -16.43
N PRO A 420 -33.26 9.56 -16.05
CA PRO A 420 -33.65 9.41 -14.63
C PRO A 420 -33.37 8.03 -14.03
N ASP A 421 -33.36 6.97 -14.84
CA ASP A 421 -33.13 5.60 -14.36
C ASP A 421 -31.67 5.18 -14.42
N ARG A 422 -30.75 6.04 -14.89
CA ARG A 422 -29.37 5.63 -15.16
C ARG A 422 -28.64 5.17 -13.91
N LEU A 423 -28.84 5.86 -12.79
CA LEU A 423 -28.20 5.47 -11.53
C LEU A 423 -28.65 4.05 -11.10
N ASP A 424 -29.91 3.70 -11.29
CA ASP A 424 -30.42 2.35 -11.02
C ASP A 424 -29.79 1.30 -11.94
N GLN A 425 -29.61 1.61 -13.23
CA GLN A 425 -28.88 0.74 -14.17
C GLN A 425 -27.41 0.57 -13.77
N VAL A 426 -26.75 1.64 -13.31
CA VAL A 426 -25.38 1.59 -12.77
C VAL A 426 -25.33 0.64 -11.57
N PHE A 427 -26.24 0.79 -10.60
CA PHE A 427 -26.33 -0.14 -9.46
C PHE A 427 -26.67 -1.56 -9.88
N ALA A 428 -27.48 -1.78 -10.92
CA ALA A 428 -27.73 -3.11 -11.47
C ALA A 428 -26.47 -3.77 -12.04
N SER A 429 -25.56 -2.97 -12.57
CA SER A 429 -24.27 -3.44 -13.08
C SER A 429 -23.25 -3.69 -11.96
N ILE A 430 -23.00 -2.68 -11.11
CA ILE A 430 -21.90 -2.73 -10.12
C ILE A 430 -22.27 -3.49 -8.85
N LEU A 431 -23.57 -3.63 -8.59
CA LEU A 431 -24.13 -4.24 -7.40
C LEU A 431 -25.33 -5.13 -7.77
N PRO A 432 -25.13 -6.18 -8.59
CA PRO A 432 -26.23 -7.05 -8.99
C PRO A 432 -26.86 -7.67 -7.73
N THR A 433 -28.19 -7.65 -7.67
CA THR A 433 -28.93 -8.27 -6.55
C THR A 433 -28.78 -9.80 -6.61
N PRO A 434 -28.85 -10.50 -5.47
CA PRO A 434 -28.72 -11.96 -5.40
C PRO A 434 -29.57 -12.73 -6.39
#